data_AF-A0A7V7AA84-F1
#
_entry.id   AF-A0A7V7AA84-F1
#
_cell.length_a   1.000
_cell.length_b   1.000
_cell.length_c   1.000
_cell.angle_alpha   90.00
_cell.angle_beta   90.00
_cell.angle_gamma   90.00
#
_symmetry.space_group_name_H-M   'P 1'
#
loop_
_entity.id
_entity.type
_entity.pdbx_description
1 polymer ?
#
loop_
_entity_poly.entity_id
_entity_poly.type
_entity_poly.pdbx_seq_one_letter_code
_entity_poly.pdbx_strand_id
1 'polypeptide(L)'
;MEKDILFDSTEQKEATERVLAAVRIKTINKELDELLAEIIKFSGNMDKILERNNLNPRYLERLGVLDNMEEISLDEDLEDIDFRVKEVIEDLIKRINTRITLVENNKLLIEELTTSYNIDESKIAEDIEISKLNKSDFDDLLK
;
A
#
# COMPACT_ATOMS: atom_id res chain seq x y z
N MET A 1 -15.87 -36.68 13.09
CA MET A 1 -15.84 -35.22 13.24
C MET A 1 -14.52 -34.90 13.90
N GLU A 2 -13.52 -34.49 13.12
CA GLU A 2 -12.26 -34.01 13.69
C GLU A 2 -12.58 -32.76 14.52
N LYS A 3 -12.36 -32.86 15.84
CA LYS A 3 -12.42 -31.68 16.70
C LYS A 3 -11.20 -30.84 16.35
N ASP A 4 -11.44 -29.66 15.80
CA ASP A 4 -10.41 -28.63 15.75
C ASP A 4 -10.04 -28.29 17.21
N ILE A 5 -8.80 -28.58 17.61
CA ILE A 5 -8.36 -28.48 19.03
C ILE A 5 -8.36 -27.01 19.49
N LEU A 6 -8.35 -26.09 18.53
CA LEU A 6 -8.21 -24.65 18.74
C LEU A 6 -9.55 -23.91 18.84
N PHE A 7 -10.65 -24.47 18.32
CA PHE A 7 -11.93 -23.76 18.20
C PHE A 7 -13.12 -24.60 18.69
N ASP A 8 -14.06 -23.95 19.36
CA ASP A 8 -15.26 -24.60 19.89
C ASP A 8 -16.27 -24.92 18.78
N SER A 9 -16.24 -24.17 17.67
CA SER A 9 -17.11 -24.36 16.51
C SER A 9 -16.44 -23.92 15.19
N THR A 10 -16.95 -24.41 14.07
CA THR A 10 -16.55 -23.95 12.73
C THR A 10 -16.85 -22.45 12.55
N GLU A 11 -17.96 -21.98 13.10
CA GLU A 11 -18.35 -20.56 13.05
C GLU A 11 -17.34 -19.66 13.79
N GLN A 12 -16.85 -20.10 14.95
CA GLN A 12 -15.78 -19.41 15.68
C GLN A 12 -14.49 -19.36 14.86
N LYS A 13 -14.13 -20.46 14.19
CA LYS A 13 -12.95 -20.53 13.35
C LYS A 13 -13.03 -19.56 12.17
N GLU A 14 -14.13 -19.59 11.42
CA GLU A 14 -14.35 -18.72 10.27
C GLU A 14 -14.37 -17.24 10.68
N ALA A 15 -15.03 -16.90 11.79
CA ALA A 15 -15.02 -15.54 12.34
C ALA A 15 -13.60 -15.11 12.74
N THR A 16 -12.82 -15.99 13.35
CA THR A 16 -11.41 -15.72 13.69
C THR A 16 -10.57 -15.45 12.44
N GLU A 17 -10.72 -16.27 11.40
CA GLU A 17 -10.02 -16.11 10.13
C GLU A 17 -10.37 -14.77 9.46
N ARG A 18 -11.65 -14.39 9.45
CA ARG A 18 -12.10 -13.08 8.93
C ARG A 18 -11.52 -11.91 9.72
N VAL A 19 -11.52 -11.96 11.04
CA VAL A 19 -10.95 -10.90 11.89
C VAL A 19 -9.45 -10.76 11.63
N LEU A 20 -8.70 -11.86 11.58
CA LEU A 20 -7.26 -11.83 11.31
C LEU A 20 -6.95 -11.30 9.90
N ALA A 21 -7.74 -11.69 8.90
CA ALA A 21 -7.59 -11.17 7.55
C ALA A 21 -7.88 -9.65 7.49
N ALA A 22 -8.90 -9.17 8.22
CA ALA A 22 -9.19 -7.74 8.33
C ALA A 22 -8.06 -6.95 9.01
N VAL A 23 -7.46 -7.49 10.09
CA VAL A 23 -6.24 -6.91 10.70
C VAL A 23 -5.12 -6.80 9.67
N ARG A 24 -4.92 -7.86 8.88
CA ARG A 24 -3.87 -7.89 7.86
C ARG A 24 -4.13 -6.84 6.78
N ILE A 25 -5.35 -6.72 6.27
CA ILE A 25 -5.74 -5.68 5.31
C ILE A 25 -5.47 -4.29 5.87
N LYS A 26 -5.88 -4.01 7.12
CA LYS A 26 -5.61 -2.71 7.75
C LYS A 26 -4.12 -2.41 7.87
N THR A 27 -3.30 -3.42 8.17
CA THR A 27 -1.84 -3.29 8.19
C THR A 27 -1.30 -2.95 6.81
N ILE A 28 -1.76 -3.65 5.77
CA ILE A 28 -1.36 -3.40 4.39
C ILE A 28 -1.79 -1.99 3.94
N ASN A 29 -2.99 -1.52 4.31
CA ASN A 29 -3.43 -0.16 4.01
C ASN A 29 -2.52 0.91 4.62
N LYS A 30 -2.04 0.70 5.86
CA LYS A 30 -1.05 1.59 6.45
C LYS A 30 0.28 1.57 5.68
N GLU A 31 0.74 0.39 5.27
CA GLU A 31 1.93 0.26 4.42
C GLU A 31 1.74 0.97 3.07
N LEU A 32 0.54 0.91 2.48
CA LEU A 32 0.20 1.64 1.25
C LEU A 32 0.31 3.15 1.44
N ASP A 33 -0.24 3.70 2.53
CA ASP A 33 -0.13 5.13 2.84
C ASP A 33 1.34 5.57 2.99
N GLU A 34 2.17 4.76 3.64
CA GLU A 34 3.60 5.01 3.79
C GLU A 34 4.33 4.99 2.44
N LEU A 35 4.04 4.00 1.58
CA LEU A 35 4.62 3.90 0.23
C LEU A 35 4.21 5.08 -0.65
N LEU A 36 2.94 5.50 -0.61
CA LEU A 36 2.45 6.68 -1.33
C LEU A 36 3.12 7.96 -0.85
N ALA A 37 3.31 8.11 0.46
CA ALA A 37 4.05 9.24 1.03
C ALA A 37 5.52 9.25 0.57
N GLU A 38 6.16 8.08 0.48
CA GLU A 38 7.52 7.95 -0.08
C GLU A 38 7.59 8.35 -1.56
N ILE A 39 6.63 7.93 -2.38
CA ILE A 39 6.53 8.32 -3.80
C ILE A 39 6.45 9.85 -3.91
N ILE A 40 5.54 10.49 -3.17
CA ILE A 40 5.40 11.95 -3.14
C ILE A 40 6.71 12.63 -2.72
N LYS A 41 7.36 12.09 -1.68
CA LYS A 41 8.64 12.62 -1.19
C LYS A 41 9.74 12.54 -2.24
N PHE A 42 9.86 11.41 -2.95
CA PHE A 42 10.88 11.25 -3.98
C PHE A 42 10.61 12.15 -5.18
N SER A 43 9.37 12.23 -5.66
CA SER A 43 9.01 13.15 -6.75
C SER A 43 9.26 14.62 -6.38
N GLY A 44 8.92 15.02 -5.15
CA GLY A 44 9.23 16.36 -4.66
C GLY A 44 10.73 16.64 -4.52
N ASN A 45 11.55 15.61 -4.28
CA ASN A 45 13.00 15.77 -4.32
C ASN A 45 13.53 15.91 -5.74
N MET A 46 12.96 15.20 -6.71
CA MET A 46 13.29 15.35 -8.13
C MET A 46 12.99 16.77 -8.61
N ASP A 47 11.81 17.31 -8.28
CA ASP A 47 11.44 18.68 -8.65
C ASP A 47 12.40 19.72 -8.07
N LYS A 48 12.81 19.56 -6.80
CA LYS A 48 13.85 20.41 -6.20
C LYS A 48 15.20 20.30 -6.91
N ILE A 49 15.55 19.13 -7.43
CA ILE A 49 16.79 18.93 -8.20
C ILE A 49 16.67 19.64 -9.55
N LEU A 50 15.52 19.51 -10.23
CA LEU A 50 15.25 20.20 -11.49
C LEU A 50 15.35 21.72 -11.31
N GLU A 51 14.65 22.27 -10.32
CA GLU A 51 14.67 23.72 -10.02
C GLU A 51 16.09 24.25 -9.76
N ARG A 52 16.90 23.51 -8.98
CA ARG A 52 18.29 23.89 -8.69
C ARG A 52 19.19 23.92 -9.92
N ASN A 53 18.81 23.20 -10.97
CA ASN A 53 19.53 23.13 -12.23
C ASN A 53 18.86 23.97 -13.34
N ASN A 54 17.97 24.89 -12.97
CA ASN A 54 17.20 25.76 -13.89
C ASN A 54 16.32 24.96 -14.88
N LEU A 55 15.83 23.80 -14.46
CA LEU A 55 14.88 22.97 -15.19
C LEU A 55 13.49 23.09 -14.55
N ASN A 56 12.46 22.81 -15.33
CA ASN A 56 11.08 22.98 -14.89
C ASN A 56 10.64 21.77 -14.04
N PRO A 57 10.11 21.95 -12.82
CA PRO A 57 9.56 20.86 -12.01
C PRO A 57 8.32 20.27 -12.69
N ARG A 58 8.15 18.95 -12.59
CA ARG A 58 7.09 18.22 -13.31
C ARG A 58 6.75 16.85 -12.73
N TYR A 59 7.58 16.29 -11.84
CA TYR A 59 7.38 14.94 -11.33
C TYR A 59 6.28 14.86 -10.28
N LEU A 60 6.10 15.87 -9.41
CA LEU A 60 4.95 15.91 -8.49
C LEU A 60 3.62 16.06 -9.23
N GLU A 61 3.55 16.90 -10.26
CA GLU A 61 2.33 17.10 -11.03
C GLU A 61 1.90 15.82 -11.76
N ARG A 62 2.86 15.07 -12.29
CA ARG A 62 2.62 13.75 -12.89
C ARG A 62 2.03 12.76 -11.91
N LEU A 63 2.34 12.89 -10.61
CA LEU A 63 1.71 12.05 -9.61
C LEU A 63 0.19 12.28 -9.51
N GLY A 64 -0.29 13.48 -9.85
CA GLY A 64 -1.73 13.78 -9.89
C GLY A 64 -2.52 13.00 -10.94
N VAL A 65 -1.83 12.33 -11.87
CA VAL A 65 -2.41 11.48 -12.93
C VAL A 65 -2.14 9.98 -12.64
N LEU A 66 -1.67 9.64 -11.43
CA LEU A 66 -1.21 8.29 -11.04
C LEU A 66 -2.26 7.19 -11.13
N ASP A 67 -3.55 7.51 -11.17
CA ASP A 67 -4.60 6.48 -11.20
C ASP A 67 -4.42 5.48 -12.37
N ASN A 68 -3.57 5.80 -13.38
CA ASN A 68 -3.22 4.91 -14.49
C ASN A 68 -1.71 4.81 -14.80
N MET A 69 -0.79 5.18 -13.91
CA MET A 69 0.65 5.17 -14.21
C MET A 69 1.36 3.97 -13.55
N GLU A 70 1.70 2.95 -14.36
CA GLU A 70 2.41 1.73 -13.93
C GLU A 70 3.89 2.01 -13.60
N GLU A 71 4.49 3.01 -14.25
CA GLU A 71 5.87 3.44 -14.00
C GLU A 71 6.10 4.89 -14.37
N ILE A 72 7.18 5.46 -13.83
CA ILE A 72 7.73 6.75 -14.26
C ILE A 72 9.09 6.54 -14.95
N SER A 73 9.36 7.38 -15.94
CA SER A 73 10.61 7.36 -16.71
C SER A 73 11.33 8.70 -16.67
N LEU A 74 12.58 8.69 -17.13
CA LEU A 74 13.34 9.90 -17.35
C LEU A 74 12.80 10.58 -18.62
N ASP A 75 12.63 11.90 -18.58
CA ASP A 75 12.23 12.65 -19.75
C ASP A 75 13.36 12.76 -20.78
N GLU A 76 13.02 12.75 -22.07
CA GLU A 76 13.99 12.86 -23.17
C GLU A 76 14.86 14.12 -23.05
N ASP A 77 14.29 15.25 -22.62
CA ASP A 77 15.02 16.51 -22.43
C ASP A 77 16.02 16.45 -21.26
N LEU A 78 15.90 15.46 -20.38
CA LEU A 78 16.82 15.18 -19.29
C LEU A 78 17.92 14.19 -19.67
N GLU A 79 17.93 13.63 -20.89
CA GLU A 79 18.96 12.67 -21.29
C GLU A 79 20.33 13.32 -21.49
N ASP A 80 20.34 14.58 -21.93
CA ASP A 80 21.53 15.36 -22.32
C ASP A 80 22.02 16.33 -21.22
N ILE A 81 21.43 16.31 -20.03
CA ILE A 81 21.85 17.17 -18.91
C ILE A 81 23.16 16.67 -18.29
N ASP A 82 23.70 17.43 -17.33
CA ASP A 82 24.85 17.00 -16.54
C ASP A 82 24.62 15.58 -15.97
N PHE A 83 25.55 14.67 -16.27
CA PHE A 83 25.42 13.26 -15.94
C PHE A 83 25.18 13.02 -14.44
N ARG A 84 25.71 13.86 -13.56
CA ARG A 84 25.54 13.73 -12.10
C ARG A 84 24.12 14.04 -11.68
N VAL A 85 23.50 15.02 -12.35
CA VAL A 85 22.10 15.38 -12.10
C VAL A 85 21.20 14.28 -12.62
N LYS A 86 21.48 13.79 -13.84
CA LYS A 86 20.77 12.67 -14.47
C LYS A 86 20.78 11.42 -13.59
N GLU A 87 21.95 11.00 -13.12
CA GLU A 87 22.11 9.78 -12.29
C GLU A 87 21.28 9.85 -10.99
N VAL A 88 21.23 11.02 -10.35
CA VAL A 88 20.42 11.22 -9.13
C VAL A 88 18.92 11.14 -9.44
N ILE A 89 18.48 11.72 -10.56
CA ILE A 89 17.08 11.67 -11.00
C ILE A 89 16.69 10.23 -11.35
N GLU A 90 17.54 9.50 -12.07
CA GLU A 90 17.34 8.09 -12.40
C GLU A 90 17.29 7.18 -11.16
N ASP A 91 18.12 7.42 -10.15
CA ASP A 91 18.03 6.69 -8.87
C ASP A 91 16.70 6.93 -8.17
N LEU A 92 16.23 8.19 -8.14
CA LEU A 92 14.93 8.53 -7.57
C LEU A 92 13.78 7.88 -8.36
N ILE A 93 13.86 7.84 -9.69
CA ILE A 93 12.90 7.13 -10.55
C ILE A 93 12.83 5.65 -10.18
N LYS A 94 13.97 4.96 -10.07
CA LYS A 94 14.01 3.53 -9.70
C LYS A 94 13.37 3.29 -8.34
N ARG A 95 13.62 4.18 -7.37
CA ARG A 95 12.99 4.10 -6.05
C ARG A 95 11.48 4.25 -6.15
N ILE A 96 10.99 5.23 -6.89
CA ILE A 96 9.55 5.45 -7.11
C ILE A 96 8.92 4.22 -7.78
N ASN A 97 9.48 3.72 -8.87
CA ASN A 97 8.95 2.55 -9.58
C ASN A 97 8.89 1.32 -8.66
N THR A 98 9.91 1.12 -7.81
CA THR A 98 9.87 0.06 -6.80
C THR A 98 8.67 0.21 -5.86
N ARG A 99 8.35 1.44 -5.43
CA ARG A 99 7.20 1.70 -4.55
C ARG A 99 5.88 1.52 -5.29
N ILE A 100 5.79 1.92 -6.56
CA ILE A 100 4.59 1.69 -7.39
C ILE A 100 4.31 0.20 -7.47
N THR A 101 5.31 -0.63 -7.80
CA THR A 101 5.15 -2.10 -7.82
C THR A 101 4.72 -2.67 -6.46
N LEU A 102 5.27 -2.16 -5.35
CA LEU A 102 4.86 -2.59 -4.01
C LEU A 102 3.40 -2.20 -3.72
N VAL A 103 2.97 -1.01 -4.15
CA VAL A 103 1.57 -0.56 -4.03
C VAL A 103 0.63 -1.48 -4.81
N GLU A 104 0.96 -1.82 -6.05
CA GLU A 104 0.16 -2.74 -6.87
C GLU A 104 0.06 -4.13 -6.25
N ASN A 105 1.18 -4.70 -5.82
CA ASN A 105 1.20 -6.01 -5.16
C ASN A 105 0.36 -6.02 -3.88
N ASN A 106 0.44 -4.94 -3.08
CA ASN A 106 -0.34 -4.81 -1.86
C ASN A 106 -1.85 -4.66 -2.14
N LYS A 107 -2.22 -3.94 -3.20
CA LYS A 107 -3.63 -3.86 -3.66
C LYS A 107 -4.18 -5.22 -4.07
N LEU A 108 -3.40 -6.00 -4.85
CA LEU A 108 -3.77 -7.37 -5.23
C LEU A 108 -3.94 -8.27 -4.00
N LEU A 109 -3.02 -8.19 -3.03
CA LEU A 109 -3.11 -8.96 -1.79
C LEU A 109 -4.36 -8.61 -0.97
N ILE A 110 -4.77 -7.34 -0.94
CA ILE A 110 -6.03 -6.93 -0.29
C ILE A 110 -7.23 -7.56 -1.00
N GLU A 111 -7.26 -7.54 -2.34
CA GLU A 111 -8.33 -8.15 -3.13
C GLU A 111 -8.40 -9.67 -2.90
N GLU A 112 -7.26 -10.35 -2.87
CA GLU A 112 -7.14 -11.78 -2.57
C GLU A 112 -7.66 -12.12 -1.17
N LEU A 113 -7.27 -11.37 -0.15
CA LEU A 113 -7.74 -11.57 1.23
C LEU A 113 -9.24 -11.30 1.35
N THR A 114 -9.72 -10.22 0.75
CA THR A 114 -11.15 -9.85 0.78
C THR A 114 -12.00 -10.95 0.14
N THR A 115 -11.55 -11.48 -1.00
CA THR A 115 -12.27 -12.52 -1.74
C THR A 115 -12.19 -13.88 -1.05
N SER A 116 -10.99 -14.27 -0.58
CA SER A 116 -10.77 -15.59 0.01
C SER A 116 -11.51 -15.79 1.33
N TYR A 117 -11.58 -14.74 2.15
CA TYR A 117 -12.23 -14.78 3.46
C TYR A 117 -13.64 -14.19 3.46
N ASN A 118 -14.13 -13.71 2.31
CA ASN A 118 -15.44 -13.07 2.13
C ASN A 118 -15.68 -12.00 3.21
N ILE A 119 -14.73 -11.06 3.31
CA ILE A 119 -14.72 -10.05 4.36
C ILE A 119 -15.82 -9.03 4.08
N ASP A 120 -16.71 -8.87 5.07
CA ASP A 120 -17.73 -7.83 5.10
C ASP A 120 -17.41 -6.90 6.28
N GLU A 121 -16.94 -5.69 5.98
CA GLU A 121 -16.55 -4.70 6.99
C GLU A 121 -17.68 -4.43 8.00
N SER A 122 -18.94 -4.51 7.57
CA SER A 122 -20.09 -4.29 8.44
C SER A 122 -20.29 -5.38 9.50
N LYS A 123 -19.70 -6.57 9.28
CA LYS A 123 -19.82 -7.75 10.17
C LYS A 123 -18.59 -7.98 11.04
N ILE A 124 -17.52 -7.21 10.87
CA ILE A 124 -16.29 -7.37 11.66
C ILE A 124 -16.55 -7.28 13.17
N ALA A 125 -17.44 -6.40 13.61
CA ALA A 125 -17.79 -6.28 15.02
C ALA A 125 -18.46 -7.55 15.59
N GLU A 126 -19.32 -8.20 14.80
CA GLU A 126 -19.96 -9.46 15.13
C GLU A 126 -18.94 -10.61 15.11
N ASP A 127 -18.07 -10.66 14.11
CA ASP A 127 -17.01 -11.67 14.01
C ASP A 127 -16.02 -11.60 15.19
N ILE A 128 -15.72 -10.40 15.71
CA ILE A 128 -14.90 -10.26 16.94
C ILE A 128 -15.62 -10.86 18.16
N GLU A 129 -16.94 -10.71 18.27
CA GLU A 129 -17.71 -11.34 19.35
C GLU A 129 -17.75 -12.86 19.22
N ILE A 130 -18.02 -13.37 18.02
CA ILE A 130 -18.12 -14.80 17.72
C ILE A 130 -16.78 -15.51 17.89
N SER A 131 -15.68 -14.88 17.45
CA SER A 131 -14.31 -15.41 17.58
C SER A 131 -13.85 -15.53 19.03
N LYS A 132 -14.54 -14.86 19.98
CA LYS A 132 -14.14 -14.74 21.39
C LYS A 132 -12.75 -14.13 21.57
N LEU A 133 -12.29 -13.36 20.59
CA LEU A 133 -11.05 -12.60 20.67
C LEU A 133 -11.25 -11.41 21.62
N ASN A 134 -10.17 -10.96 22.25
CA ASN A 134 -10.25 -9.85 23.18
C ASN A 134 -10.46 -8.53 22.40
N LYS A 135 -11.66 -7.95 22.49
CA LYS A 135 -12.06 -6.75 21.72
C LYS A 135 -11.05 -5.60 21.77
N SER A 136 -10.42 -5.38 22.93
CA SER A 136 -9.42 -4.32 23.13
C SER A 136 -8.24 -4.39 22.17
N ASP A 137 -7.92 -5.60 21.70
CA ASP A 137 -6.77 -5.83 20.81
C ASP A 137 -7.11 -5.47 19.35
N PHE A 138 -8.39 -5.21 19.06
CA PHE A 138 -8.93 -4.91 17.74
C PHE A 138 -9.73 -3.60 17.70
N ASP A 139 -9.60 -2.75 18.72
CA ASP A 139 -10.31 -1.45 18.79
C ASP A 139 -10.03 -0.56 17.57
N ASP A 140 -8.85 -0.69 16.97
CA ASP A 140 -8.53 0.04 15.75
C ASP A 140 -9.34 -0.47 14.55
N LEU A 141 -9.74 -1.75 14.47
CA LEU A 141 -10.62 -2.24 13.40
C LEU A 141 -12.06 -1.70 13.50
N LEU A 142 -12.47 -1.21 14.67
CA LEU A 142 -13.83 -0.74 14.94
C LEU A 142 -14.01 0.78 14.76
N LYS A 143 -12.94 1.50 14.38
CA LYS A 143 -12.92 2.94 14.11
C LYS A 143 -12.89 3.22 12.61
#